data_AF-A0A3D0RAB2-F1
#
_entry.id   AF-A0A3D0RAB2-F1
#
_cell.length_a   1.000
_cell.length_b   1.000
_cell.length_c   1.000
_cell.angle_alpha   90.00
_cell.angle_beta   90.00
_cell.angle_gamma   90.00
#
_symmetry.space_group_name_H-M   'P 1'
#
loop_
_entity.id
_entity.type
_entity.pdbx_description
1 polymer ?
#
loop_
_entity_poly.entity_id
_entity_poly.type
_entity_poly.pdbx_seq_one_letter_code
_entity_poly.pdbx_strand_id
1 'polypeptide(L)'
;MRCIQRWLSVVVGLMLLHSVSWAGNAWQSWVADVRQEALAQGISAALFDRIFAEIGEPSRRVKNLARSQPEHRLTYSRYLKTRADNYRITLGRKYYKKYQGLLERIGHEYGVDPCFIVSFWGMESSYGSYMGNFPVIKSLATLAYDSKRPEFFRKQLFIALKIVNDGHVSLDKFKGEWAGASGQPQFLPSSWVKFAVDYDG
;
A
#
# COMPACT_ATOMS: atom_id res chain seq x y z
N MET A 1 81.61 5.97 -17.55
CA MET A 1 81.47 6.49 -18.93
C MET A 1 80.31 5.77 -19.60
N ARG A 2 79.30 6.55 -20.06
CA ARG A 2 78.39 6.31 -21.20
C ARG A 2 77.50 5.04 -21.17
N CYS A 3 76.24 5.03 -21.62
CA CYS A 3 75.28 6.02 -22.08
C CYS A 3 74.00 5.25 -22.48
N ILE A 4 72.91 5.98 -22.73
CA ILE A 4 71.74 5.66 -23.57
C ILE A 4 70.51 5.09 -22.86
N GLN A 5 69.65 6.04 -22.47
CA GLN A 5 68.19 5.94 -22.47
C GLN A 5 67.64 5.63 -23.88
N ARG A 6 66.62 4.76 -23.98
CA ARG A 6 65.58 4.83 -25.03
C ARG A 6 64.30 4.10 -24.56
N TRP A 7 63.21 4.78 -24.22
CA TRP A 7 62.11 5.37 -25.04
C TRP A 7 60.81 4.54 -24.91
N LEU A 8 59.76 5.21 -24.44
CA LEU A 8 58.30 5.01 -24.58
C LEU A 8 57.67 3.61 -24.63
N SER A 9 56.66 3.41 -23.76
CA SER A 9 55.25 3.26 -24.20
C SER A 9 54.30 3.47 -23.02
N VAL A 10 53.45 4.49 -23.16
CA VAL A 10 52.28 4.75 -22.31
C VAL A 10 51.16 3.82 -22.76
N VAL A 11 50.58 3.06 -21.84
CA VAL A 11 49.21 2.53 -21.98
C VAL A 11 48.50 2.73 -20.65
N VAL A 12 47.92 3.91 -20.46
CA VAL A 12 46.90 4.13 -19.42
C VAL A 12 45.61 3.57 -20.01
N GLY A 13 45.30 2.32 -19.67
CA GLY A 13 44.03 1.70 -20.01
C GLY A 13 42.90 2.42 -19.27
N LEU A 14 42.09 3.19 -20.00
CA LEU A 14 40.87 3.78 -19.50
C LEU A 14 39.85 2.65 -19.27
N MET A 15 39.86 2.03 -18.09
CA MET A 15 38.80 1.12 -17.68
C MET A 15 37.53 1.95 -17.44
N LEU A 16 36.68 2.03 -18.46
CA LEU A 16 35.29 2.46 -18.32
C LEU A 16 34.59 1.43 -17.42
N LEU A 17 34.56 1.72 -16.11
CA LEU A 17 33.68 1.06 -15.16
C LEU A 17 32.25 1.33 -15.61
N HIS A 18 31.70 0.40 -16.37
CA HIS A 18 30.27 0.35 -16.62
C HIS A 18 29.62 -0.03 -15.30
N SER A 19 29.06 0.96 -14.63
CA SER A 19 28.19 0.77 -13.47
C SER A 19 26.97 -0.05 -13.92
N VAL A 20 27.08 -1.38 -13.91
CA VAL A 20 25.95 -2.27 -14.11
C VAL A 20 24.94 -1.93 -13.03
N SER A 21 23.75 -1.50 -13.45
CA SER A 21 22.70 -1.00 -12.57
C SER A 21 22.06 -2.17 -11.80
N TRP A 22 22.68 -2.57 -10.69
CA TRP A 22 22.28 -3.71 -9.85
C TRP A 22 20.83 -3.64 -9.32
N ALA A 23 20.29 -2.43 -9.12
CA ALA A 23 18.96 -2.25 -8.55
C ALA A 23 17.81 -2.69 -9.47
N GLY A 24 17.97 -2.51 -10.80
CA GLY A 24 16.95 -2.94 -11.77
C GLY A 24 16.84 -4.46 -11.83
N ASN A 25 17.97 -5.16 -11.78
CA ASN A 25 18.02 -6.62 -11.84
C ASN A 25 17.42 -7.28 -10.58
N ALA A 26 17.63 -6.70 -9.39
CA ALA A 26 17.11 -7.24 -8.14
C ALA A 26 15.57 -7.19 -8.06
N TRP A 27 14.95 -6.08 -8.47
CA TRP A 27 13.50 -5.96 -8.50
C TRP A 27 12.88 -6.95 -9.50
N GLN A 28 13.42 -7.08 -10.72
CA GLN A 28 12.84 -8.00 -11.70
C GLN A 28 13.02 -9.47 -11.33
N SER A 29 14.13 -9.84 -10.69
CA SER A 29 14.27 -11.18 -10.12
C SER A 29 13.20 -11.43 -9.06
N TRP A 30 12.97 -10.48 -8.14
CA TRP A 30 11.94 -10.61 -7.12
C TRP A 30 10.53 -10.69 -7.73
N VAL A 31 10.24 -9.90 -8.78
CA VAL A 31 8.96 -9.98 -9.49
C VAL A 31 8.77 -11.36 -10.13
N ALA A 32 9.82 -11.95 -10.69
CA ALA A 32 9.76 -13.30 -11.25
C ALA A 32 9.41 -14.36 -10.18
N ASP A 33 9.99 -14.25 -8.99
CA ASP A 33 9.67 -15.16 -7.87
C ASP A 33 8.22 -14.99 -7.40
N VAL A 34 7.80 -13.73 -7.18
CA VAL A 34 6.42 -13.39 -6.79
C VAL A 34 5.42 -13.86 -7.83
N ARG A 35 5.78 -13.81 -9.12
CA ARG A 35 4.95 -14.30 -10.21
C ARG A 35 4.67 -15.78 -10.07
N GLN A 36 5.69 -16.60 -9.83
CA GLN A 36 5.50 -18.06 -9.69
C GLN A 36 4.53 -18.38 -8.54
N GLU A 37 4.71 -17.73 -7.39
CA GLU A 37 3.80 -17.88 -6.25
C GLU A 37 2.38 -17.38 -6.52
N ALA A 38 2.24 -16.27 -7.25
CA ALA A 38 0.95 -15.72 -7.61
C ALA A 38 0.18 -16.67 -8.55
N LEU A 39 0.85 -17.22 -9.56
CA LEU A 39 0.25 -18.18 -10.49
C LEU A 39 -0.15 -19.47 -9.77
N ALA A 40 0.69 -19.96 -8.85
CA ALA A 40 0.36 -21.13 -8.03
C ALA A 40 -0.89 -20.91 -7.15
N GLN A 41 -1.22 -19.65 -6.84
CA GLN A 41 -2.43 -19.26 -6.11
C GLN A 41 -3.63 -18.94 -7.04
N GLY A 42 -3.51 -19.22 -8.34
CA GLY A 42 -4.59 -19.06 -9.32
C GLY A 42 -4.78 -17.64 -9.84
N ILE A 43 -3.81 -16.74 -9.63
CA ILE A 43 -3.85 -15.39 -10.22
C ILE A 43 -3.54 -15.51 -11.72
N SER A 44 -4.32 -14.83 -12.57
CA SER A 44 -4.11 -14.84 -14.02
C SER A 44 -2.74 -14.26 -14.41
N ALA A 45 -1.99 -15.00 -15.22
CA ALA A 45 -0.70 -14.55 -15.76
C ALA A 45 -0.82 -13.22 -16.51
N ALA A 46 -1.82 -13.09 -17.38
CA ALA A 46 -2.03 -11.87 -18.14
C ALA A 46 -2.38 -10.66 -17.26
N LEU A 47 -3.07 -10.89 -16.13
CA LEU A 47 -3.36 -9.83 -15.16
C LEU A 47 -2.10 -9.43 -14.40
N PHE A 48 -1.37 -10.42 -13.87
CA PHE A 48 -0.12 -10.19 -13.13
C PHE A 48 0.89 -9.43 -14.00
N ASP A 49 1.12 -9.90 -15.22
CA ASP A 49 2.11 -9.34 -16.14
C ASP A 49 1.77 -7.88 -16.49
N ARG A 50 0.49 -7.58 -16.70
CA ARG A 50 0.01 -6.21 -16.93
C ARG A 50 0.24 -5.30 -15.72
N ILE A 51 -0.14 -5.75 -14.53
CA ILE A 51 0.01 -5.00 -13.28
C ILE A 51 1.49 -4.68 -13.02
N PHE A 52 2.38 -5.68 -13.12
CA PHE A 52 3.78 -5.50 -12.79
C PHE A 52 4.57 -4.74 -13.87
N ALA A 53 4.13 -4.82 -15.14
CA ALA A 53 4.63 -3.93 -16.18
C ALA A 53 4.30 -2.45 -15.88
N GLU A 54 3.08 -2.15 -15.40
CA GLU A 54 2.69 -0.79 -15.01
C GLU A 54 3.41 -0.31 -13.75
N ILE A 55 3.64 -1.19 -12.77
CA ILE A 55 4.37 -0.85 -11.55
C ILE A 55 5.80 -0.41 -11.89
N GLY A 56 6.50 -1.18 -12.73
CA GLY A 56 7.85 -0.93 -13.23
C GLY A 56 8.97 -1.06 -12.18
N GLU A 57 8.78 -0.42 -11.02
CA GLU A 57 9.72 -0.34 -9.91
C GLU A 57 9.02 -0.03 -8.56
N PRO A 58 9.70 -0.30 -7.42
CA PRO A 58 9.18 0.05 -6.10
C PRO A 58 8.94 1.55 -5.91
N SER A 59 7.84 1.92 -5.26
CA SER A 59 7.49 3.32 -5.00
C SER A 59 8.44 3.98 -4.01
N ARG A 60 9.20 4.98 -4.47
CA ARG A 60 10.04 5.82 -3.60
C ARG A 60 9.25 6.48 -2.47
N ARG A 61 8.02 6.94 -2.75
CA ARG A 61 7.16 7.60 -1.75
C ARG A 61 6.76 6.64 -0.63
N VAL A 62 6.40 5.40 -0.97
CA VAL A 62 6.03 4.37 0.02
C VAL A 62 7.26 3.97 0.86
N LYS A 63 8.43 3.77 0.24
CA LYS A 63 9.68 3.50 0.98
C LYS A 63 10.02 4.60 1.98
N ASN A 64 9.88 5.86 1.58
CA ASN A 64 10.14 7.00 2.47
C ASN A 64 9.18 7.00 3.67
N LEU A 65 7.89 6.74 3.45
CA LEU A 65 6.89 6.66 4.52
C LEU A 65 7.14 5.48 5.47
N ALA A 66 7.52 4.32 4.93
CA ALA A 66 7.84 3.14 5.73
C ALA A 66 9.09 3.34 6.61
N ARG A 67 10.03 4.18 6.17
CA ARG A 67 11.25 4.53 6.91
C ARG A 67 11.05 5.71 7.85
N SER A 68 10.05 6.56 7.60
CA SER A 68 9.76 7.69 8.47
C SER A 68 9.13 7.22 9.77
N GLN A 69 9.87 7.32 10.88
CA GLN A 69 9.32 7.33 12.22
C GLN A 69 9.32 8.78 12.73
N PRO A 70 8.25 9.56 12.53
CA PRO A 70 8.10 10.78 13.30
C PRO A 70 7.80 10.37 14.75
N GLU A 71 8.85 10.24 15.57
CA GLU A 71 8.73 10.12 17.02
C GLU A 71 8.29 11.47 17.62
N HIS A 72 7.04 11.86 17.40
CA HIS A 72 6.44 12.94 18.17
C HIS A 72 5.57 12.33 19.26
N ARG A 73 6.06 12.40 20.50
CA ARG A 73 5.24 12.09 21.67
C ARG A 73 4.17 13.19 21.81
N LEU A 74 2.93 12.84 21.49
CA LEU A 74 1.78 13.70 21.75
C LEU A 74 1.31 13.45 23.19
N THR A 75 0.94 14.50 23.90
CA THR A 75 0.15 14.34 25.13
C THR A 75 -1.22 13.77 24.78
N TYR A 76 -1.85 13.07 25.72
CA TYR A 76 -3.20 12.54 25.52
C TYR A 76 -4.18 13.62 25.07
N SER A 77 -4.15 14.81 25.69
CA SER A 77 -5.00 15.94 25.29
C SER A 77 -4.78 16.38 23.84
N ARG A 78 -3.52 16.44 23.39
CA ARG A 78 -3.20 16.81 22.00
C ARG A 78 -3.64 15.72 21.03
N TYR A 79 -3.45 14.45 21.36
CA TYR A 79 -3.92 13.33 20.55
C TYR A 79 -5.46 13.31 20.47
N LEU A 80 -6.15 13.49 21.58
CA LEU A 80 -7.61 13.53 21.60
C LEU A 80 -8.14 14.66 20.70
N LYS A 81 -7.52 15.84 20.72
CA LYS A 81 -7.89 16.96 19.85
C LYS A 81 -7.64 16.72 18.37
N THR A 82 -6.75 15.80 17.98
CA THR A 82 -6.58 15.44 16.55
C THR A 82 -7.55 14.35 16.09
N ARG A 83 -8.18 13.63 17.02
CA ARG A 83 -9.09 12.50 16.74
C ARG A 83 -10.56 12.84 16.96
N ALA A 84 -10.89 13.62 17.98
CA ALA A 84 -12.25 14.01 18.36
C ALA A 84 -12.43 15.53 18.28
N ASP A 85 -12.15 16.11 17.11
CA ASP A 85 -12.37 17.54 16.86
C ASP A 85 -13.83 17.88 16.52
N ASN A 86 -14.17 19.17 16.63
CA ASN A 86 -15.52 19.67 16.33
C ASN A 86 -15.94 19.38 14.89
N TYR A 87 -14.98 19.33 13.95
CA TYR A 87 -15.24 19.01 12.55
C TYR A 87 -15.80 17.59 12.42
N ARG A 88 -15.12 16.59 12.97
CA ARG A 88 -15.60 15.20 12.94
C ARG A 88 -16.89 15.03 13.72
N ILE A 89 -17.02 15.63 14.90
CA ILE A 89 -18.25 15.53 15.70
C ILE A 89 -19.46 16.06 14.92
N THR A 90 -19.30 17.21 14.26
CA THR A 90 -20.39 17.83 13.49
C THR A 90 -20.77 16.97 12.29
N LEU A 91 -19.79 16.46 11.54
CA LEU A 91 -20.05 15.56 10.41
C LEU A 91 -20.61 14.21 10.84
N GLY A 92 -20.14 13.65 11.96
CA GLY A 92 -20.65 12.40 12.51
C GLY A 92 -22.13 12.51 12.83
N ARG A 93 -22.56 13.57 13.52
CA ARG A 93 -24.00 13.83 13.78
C ARG A 93 -24.79 13.97 12.49
N LYS A 94 -24.25 14.69 11.51
CA LYS A 94 -24.88 14.87 10.18
C LYS A 94 -25.07 13.53 9.47
N TYR A 95 -24.03 12.71 9.38
CA TYR A 95 -24.08 11.42 8.68
C TYR A 95 -24.87 10.37 9.43
N TYR A 96 -24.82 10.36 10.76
CA TYR A 96 -25.69 9.54 11.58
C TYR A 96 -27.15 9.83 11.23
N LYS A 97 -27.58 11.09 11.28
CA LYS A 97 -28.95 11.48 10.94
C LYS A 97 -29.30 11.13 9.49
N LYS A 98 -28.37 11.33 8.55
CA LYS A 98 -28.58 11.03 7.13
C LYS A 98 -28.82 9.54 6.87
N TYR A 99 -28.07 8.67 7.55
CA TYR A 99 -28.10 7.22 7.33
C TYR A 99 -28.72 6.44 8.49
N GLN A 100 -29.53 7.10 9.32
CA GLN A 100 -30.00 6.56 10.59
C GLN A 100 -30.64 5.18 10.45
N GLY A 101 -31.62 5.04 9.54
CA GLY A 101 -32.30 3.76 9.34
C GLY A 101 -31.38 2.65 8.84
N LEU A 102 -30.34 2.96 8.05
CA LEU A 102 -29.35 1.97 7.62
C LEU A 102 -28.45 1.57 8.79
N LEU A 103 -27.93 2.55 9.52
CA LEU A 103 -27.01 2.33 10.64
C LEU A 103 -27.69 1.57 11.78
N GLU A 104 -28.96 1.87 12.09
CA GLU A 104 -29.73 1.15 13.10
C GLU A 104 -30.00 -0.30 12.71
N ARG A 105 -30.28 -0.58 11.43
CA ARG A 105 -30.41 -1.96 10.94
C ARG A 105 -29.10 -2.73 11.05
N ILE A 106 -27.99 -2.17 10.55
CA ILE A 106 -26.66 -2.76 10.69
C ILE A 106 -26.34 -2.99 12.17
N GLY A 107 -26.60 -1.99 13.01
CA GLY A 107 -26.30 -2.07 14.43
C GLY A 107 -27.07 -3.17 15.15
N HIS A 108 -28.36 -3.35 14.80
CA HIS A 108 -29.16 -4.45 15.31
C HIS A 108 -28.68 -5.81 14.80
N GLU A 109 -28.38 -5.93 13.51
CA GLU A 109 -27.94 -7.17 12.87
C GLU A 109 -26.60 -7.69 13.42
N TYR A 110 -25.61 -6.79 13.57
CA TYR A 110 -24.27 -7.15 14.02
C TYR A 110 -24.04 -6.94 15.53
N GLY A 111 -25.03 -6.41 16.27
CA GLY A 111 -24.91 -6.14 17.71
C GLY A 111 -23.93 -5.02 18.04
N VAL A 112 -23.84 -3.99 17.20
CA VAL A 112 -22.91 -2.86 17.36
C VAL A 112 -23.69 -1.55 17.45
N ASP A 113 -23.38 -0.70 18.43
CA ASP A 113 -23.99 0.62 18.52
C ASP A 113 -23.70 1.43 17.22
N PRO A 114 -24.73 1.95 16.53
CA PRO A 114 -24.58 2.82 15.36
C PRO A 114 -23.58 3.97 15.54
N CYS A 115 -23.43 4.51 16.74
CA CYS A 115 -22.47 5.55 17.06
C CYS A 115 -21.01 5.08 16.91
N PHE A 116 -20.71 3.81 17.21
CA PHE A 116 -19.36 3.26 16.98
C PHE A 116 -19.06 3.16 15.49
N ILE A 117 -20.02 2.71 14.69
CA ILE A 117 -19.89 2.58 13.23
C ILE A 117 -19.55 3.96 12.62
N VAL A 118 -20.33 4.99 12.98
CA VAL A 118 -20.11 6.36 12.48
C VAL A 118 -18.80 6.96 13.00
N SER A 119 -18.45 6.71 14.27
CA SER A 119 -17.20 7.22 14.84
C SER A 119 -15.98 6.60 14.15
N PHE A 120 -16.00 5.30 13.90
CA PHE A 120 -14.96 4.58 13.18
C PHE A 120 -14.82 5.12 11.74
N TRP A 121 -15.94 5.26 11.03
CA TRP A 121 -15.95 5.80 9.67
C TRP A 121 -15.35 7.22 9.57
N GLY A 122 -15.65 8.09 10.53
CA GLY A 122 -15.07 9.43 10.62
C GLY A 122 -13.57 9.43 10.93
N MET A 123 -13.13 8.48 11.75
CA MET A 123 -11.73 8.33 12.16
C MET A 123 -10.84 7.79 11.04
N GLU A 124 -11.35 6.83 10.27
CA GLU A 124 -10.59 6.16 9.22
C GLU A 124 -10.48 6.99 7.94
N SER A 125 -11.60 7.54 7.46
CA SER A 125 -11.62 8.18 6.13
C SER A 125 -12.30 9.54 6.08
N SER A 126 -12.58 10.14 7.24
CA SER A 126 -13.36 11.38 7.33
C SER A 126 -14.70 11.24 6.59
N TYR A 127 -15.38 10.11 6.80
CA TYR A 127 -16.64 9.78 6.15
C TYR A 127 -16.51 9.61 4.62
N GLY A 128 -15.39 9.02 4.18
CA GLY A 128 -15.07 8.75 2.77
C GLY A 128 -14.44 9.91 2.00
N SER A 129 -14.27 11.10 2.58
CA SER A 129 -13.63 12.23 1.88
C SER A 129 -12.11 12.08 1.73
N TYR A 130 -11.48 11.26 2.57
CA TYR A 130 -10.04 11.02 2.54
C TYR A 130 -9.75 9.52 2.72
N MET A 131 -9.57 8.80 1.61
CA MET A 131 -9.28 7.35 1.61
C MET A 131 -7.84 7.02 1.19
N GLY A 132 -7.03 8.06 0.94
CA GLY A 132 -5.74 7.93 0.28
C GLY A 132 -5.87 7.79 -1.25
N ASN A 133 -4.73 7.89 -1.94
CA ASN A 133 -4.65 7.83 -3.40
C ASN A 133 -3.43 7.03 -3.87
N PHE A 134 -2.89 6.16 -3.00
CA PHE A 134 -1.82 5.25 -3.38
C PHE A 134 -2.42 4.03 -4.07
N PRO A 135 -1.87 3.57 -5.21
CA PRO A 135 -2.26 2.28 -5.77
C PRO A 135 -1.92 1.18 -4.76
N VAL A 136 -2.93 0.41 -4.34
CA VAL A 136 -2.78 -0.57 -3.25
C VAL A 136 -1.77 -1.64 -3.63
N ILE A 137 -1.86 -2.19 -4.84
CA ILE A 137 -0.95 -3.24 -5.32
C ILE A 137 0.50 -2.74 -5.37
N LYS A 138 0.75 -1.55 -5.93
CA LYS A 138 2.11 -0.97 -5.96
C LYS A 138 2.67 -0.73 -4.57
N SER A 139 1.83 -0.31 -3.63
CA SER A 139 2.25 -0.04 -2.25
C SER A 139 2.61 -1.33 -1.52
N LEU A 140 1.76 -2.35 -1.61
CA LEU A 140 2.01 -3.66 -1.03
C LEU A 140 3.21 -4.36 -1.66
N ALA A 141 3.37 -4.29 -2.98
CA ALA A 141 4.54 -4.85 -3.67
C ALA A 141 5.84 -4.15 -3.23
N THR A 142 5.80 -2.82 -3.08
CA THR A 142 6.94 -2.05 -2.55
C THR A 142 7.32 -2.50 -1.14
N LEU A 143 6.33 -2.70 -0.26
CA LEU A 143 6.58 -3.08 1.14
C LEU A 143 6.93 -4.56 1.31
N ALA A 144 6.41 -5.42 0.43
CA ALA A 144 6.79 -6.83 0.36
C ALA A 144 8.24 -7.00 -0.13
N TYR A 145 8.71 -6.07 -0.96
CA TYR A 145 10.10 -6.04 -1.45
C TYR A 145 11.07 -5.39 -0.47
N ASP A 146 10.75 -4.22 0.09
CA ASP A 146 11.64 -3.43 0.94
C ASP A 146 10.87 -2.81 2.13
N SER A 147 10.74 -3.59 3.19
CA SER A 147 10.24 -3.11 4.49
C SER A 147 10.80 -3.94 5.65
N LYS A 148 10.47 -3.55 6.89
CA LYS A 148 10.77 -4.32 8.10
C LYS A 148 9.87 -5.56 8.28
N ARG A 149 8.81 -5.73 7.48
CA ARG A 149 7.83 -6.82 7.59
C ARG A 149 7.46 -7.40 6.21
N PRO A 150 8.45 -7.79 5.37
CA PRO A 150 8.20 -8.16 3.97
C PRO A 150 7.19 -9.30 3.83
N GLU A 151 7.30 -10.34 4.67
CA GLU A 151 6.38 -11.49 4.66
C GLU A 151 4.92 -11.12 4.95
N PHE A 152 4.68 -10.16 5.84
CA PHE A 152 3.34 -9.68 6.12
C PHE A 152 2.74 -9.00 4.89
N PHE A 153 3.50 -8.12 4.26
CA PHE A 153 3.05 -7.40 3.07
C PHE A 153 2.96 -8.29 1.83
N ARG A 154 3.80 -9.33 1.71
CA ARG A 154 3.69 -10.33 0.64
C ARG A 154 2.36 -11.09 0.72
N LYS A 155 1.93 -11.46 1.92
CA LYS A 155 0.59 -12.05 2.13
C LYS A 155 -0.53 -11.08 1.74
N GLN A 156 -0.45 -9.82 2.16
CA GLN A 156 -1.46 -8.81 1.76
C GLN A 156 -1.46 -8.58 0.24
N LEU A 157 -0.29 -8.60 -0.41
CA LEU A 157 -0.15 -8.45 -1.86
C LEU A 157 -0.88 -9.56 -2.61
N PHE A 158 -0.70 -10.82 -2.23
CA PHE A 158 -1.40 -11.93 -2.89
C PHE A 158 -2.91 -11.85 -2.70
N ILE A 159 -3.38 -11.51 -1.50
CA ILE A 159 -4.81 -11.30 -1.25
C ILE A 159 -5.33 -10.15 -2.11
N ALA A 160 -4.59 -9.04 -2.21
CA ALA A 160 -4.99 -7.90 -3.03
C ALA A 160 -5.03 -8.24 -4.54
N LEU A 161 -4.06 -9.00 -5.03
CA LEU A 161 -4.06 -9.50 -6.41
C LEU A 161 -5.28 -10.40 -6.66
N LYS A 162 -5.64 -11.26 -5.71
CA LYS A 162 -6.85 -12.09 -5.80
C LYS A 162 -8.13 -11.26 -5.84
N ILE A 163 -8.24 -10.23 -4.99
CA ILE A 163 -9.39 -9.30 -5.00
C ILE A 163 -9.59 -8.68 -6.39
N VAL A 164 -8.51 -8.22 -7.05
CA VAL A 164 -8.58 -7.67 -8.41
C VAL A 164 -8.88 -8.76 -9.44
N ASN A 165 -8.24 -9.91 -9.32
CA ASN A 165 -8.44 -11.06 -10.21
C ASN A 165 -9.90 -11.53 -10.23
N ASP A 166 -10.57 -11.46 -9.09
CA ASP A 166 -11.97 -11.88 -8.93
C ASP A 166 -12.97 -10.78 -9.31
N GLY A 167 -12.49 -9.60 -9.70
CA GLY A 167 -13.33 -8.52 -10.20
C GLY A 167 -14.03 -7.68 -9.14
N HIS A 168 -13.68 -7.82 -7.85
CA HIS A 168 -14.29 -7.03 -6.77
C HIS A 168 -13.97 -5.53 -6.86
N VAL A 169 -12.83 -5.18 -7.49
CA VAL A 169 -12.43 -3.79 -7.74
C VAL A 169 -11.51 -3.74 -8.95
N SER A 170 -11.65 -2.70 -9.78
CA SER A 170 -10.74 -2.45 -10.89
C SER A 170 -9.41 -1.87 -10.39
N LEU A 171 -8.31 -2.14 -11.10
CA LEU A 171 -6.96 -1.74 -10.68
C LEU A 171 -6.84 -0.22 -10.46
N ASP A 172 -7.46 0.59 -11.32
CA ASP A 172 -7.45 2.05 -11.27
C ASP A 172 -8.22 2.62 -10.06
N LYS A 173 -9.22 1.87 -9.57
CA LYS A 173 -10.02 2.21 -8.39
C LYS A 173 -9.45 1.63 -7.10
N PHE A 174 -8.54 0.66 -7.18
CA PHE A 174 -7.96 0.04 -6.00
C PHE A 174 -6.89 0.92 -5.34
N LYS A 175 -7.39 1.94 -4.64
CA LYS A 175 -6.60 2.99 -4.01
C LYS A 175 -6.80 3.01 -2.51
N GLY A 176 -5.77 3.45 -1.81
CA GLY A 176 -5.75 3.46 -0.36
C GLY A 176 -4.67 4.35 0.21
N GLU A 177 -4.40 4.14 1.49
CA GLU A 177 -3.21 4.66 2.14
C GLU A 177 -1.96 3.83 1.79
N TRP A 178 -0.80 4.37 2.15
CA TRP A 178 0.50 3.89 1.68
C TRP A 178 0.84 2.48 2.17
N ALA A 179 0.18 2.01 3.24
CA ALA A 179 0.39 0.69 3.81
C ALA A 179 -0.54 -0.38 3.21
N GLY A 180 -1.44 0.03 2.31
CA GLY A 180 -2.30 -0.86 1.53
C GLY A 180 -3.70 -1.05 2.13
N ALA A 181 -4.07 -0.32 3.17
CA ALA A 181 -5.46 -0.27 3.62
C ALA A 181 -6.26 0.71 2.76
N SER A 182 -7.52 0.36 2.49
CA SER A 182 -8.24 0.88 1.34
C SER A 182 -9.72 1.10 1.61
N GLY A 183 -10.34 1.92 0.74
CA GLY A 183 -11.75 2.26 0.84
C GLY A 183 -12.10 3.05 2.10
N GLN A 184 -13.40 3.18 2.36
CA GLN A 184 -13.90 3.95 3.49
C GLN A 184 -13.54 3.38 4.88
N PRO A 185 -13.49 2.04 5.09
CA PRO A 185 -13.12 1.49 6.40
C PRO A 185 -11.61 1.34 6.59
N GLN A 186 -10.80 1.71 5.59
CA GLN A 186 -9.34 1.53 5.59
C GLN A 186 -8.95 0.09 5.95
N PHE A 187 -9.60 -0.88 5.29
CA PHE A 187 -9.29 -2.29 5.47
C PHE A 187 -8.08 -2.68 4.66
N LEU A 188 -7.15 -3.39 5.31
CA LEU A 188 -6.15 -4.19 4.61
C LEU A 188 -6.84 -5.30 3.80
N PRO A 189 -6.20 -5.82 2.74
CA PRO A 189 -6.78 -6.87 1.89
C PRO A 189 -7.30 -8.09 2.68
N SER A 190 -6.55 -8.54 3.69
CA SER A 190 -7.00 -9.63 4.57
C SER A 190 -8.26 -9.30 5.38
N SER A 191 -8.39 -8.07 5.88
CA SER A 191 -9.62 -7.63 6.57
C SER A 191 -10.78 -7.51 5.60
N TRP A 192 -10.54 -7.08 4.36
CA TRP A 192 -11.55 -7.05 3.31
C TRP A 192 -12.12 -8.45 3.08
N VAL A 193 -11.29 -9.43 2.74
CA VAL A 193 -11.75 -10.80 2.46
C VAL A 193 -12.45 -11.44 3.67
N LYS A 194 -12.03 -11.08 4.89
CA LYS A 194 -12.59 -11.68 6.11
C LYS A 194 -13.90 -11.03 6.57
N PHE A 195 -14.07 -9.74 6.36
CA PHE A 195 -15.11 -8.96 7.06
C PHE A 195 -15.95 -8.05 6.16
N ALA A 196 -15.56 -7.82 4.91
CA ALA A 196 -16.40 -7.03 4.02
C ALA A 196 -17.67 -7.82 3.67
N VAL A 197 -18.78 -7.10 3.58
CA VAL A 197 -20.10 -7.62 3.25
C VAL A 197 -20.66 -6.79 2.11
N ASP A 198 -21.27 -7.45 1.14
CA ASP A 198 -22.17 -6.81 0.18
C ASP A 198 -23.50 -6.58 0.88
N TYR A 199 -23.79 -5.33 1.22
CA TYR A 199 -24.92 -4.99 2.10
C TYR A 199 -26.17 -4.55 1.32
N ASP A 200 -26.02 -4.18 0.05
CA ASP A 200 -27.11 -3.79 -0.84
C ASP A 200 -27.46 -4.81 -1.93
N GLY A 201 -26.61 -5.84 -2.13
CA GLY A 201 -26.87 -6.99 -3.01
C GLY A 201 -26.64 -6.72 -4.50
#